data_AF-A0A955AWK7-F1
#
_entry.id   AF-A0A955AWK7-F1
#
_cell.length_a   1.000
_cell.length_b   1.000
_cell.length_c   1.000
_cell.angle_alpha   90.00
_cell.angle_beta   90.00
_cell.angle_gamma   90.00
#
_symmetry.space_group_name_H-M   'P 1'
#
loop_
_entity.id
_entity.type
_entity.pdbx_description
1 polymer ?
#
loop_
_entity_poly.entity_id
_entity_poly.type
_entity_poly.pdbx_seq_one_letter_code
_entity_poly.pdbx_strand_id
1 'polypeptide(L)'
;FRVYTVVTDDGRVTSGLLASETRTTVEMFDAEGKRHVLQRDEIEELIASPKSLMPEGFEKQATPDDLVNLLEFLTQRGRFVPIPLDKVATIVSTKGMFHSRESTVERMVFADWSPKSVGEVPFMLVDPDGDRRPNVVLLHGPQGSLPPQMPRAVTLPCNTAAKAIHLLSGVSGWGHPLGSEGSVSLIVRLHYADGETEDHALKNGVHFADYIRRVDVPESKFAFDLDGRQIRYLSVQPERDAVIERIELVKGPDQTAPIVMAVTIETAGENQHP
;
A
#
# COMPACT_ATOMS: atom_id res chain seq x y z
N PHE A 1 6.56 -14.01 -16.63
CA PHE A 1 7.91 -13.69 -16.12
C PHE A 1 8.84 -14.86 -16.37
N ARG A 2 10.04 -14.63 -16.91
CA ARG A 2 11.04 -15.65 -17.20
C ARG A 2 12.18 -15.52 -16.19
N VAL A 3 12.65 -16.63 -15.64
CA VAL A 3 13.88 -16.67 -14.84
C VAL A 3 15.05 -16.57 -15.81
N TYR A 4 16.00 -15.68 -15.56
CA TYR A 4 17.21 -15.57 -16.34
C TYR A 4 18.31 -16.34 -15.63
N THR A 5 19.05 -17.14 -16.38
CA THR A 5 20.29 -17.77 -15.92
C THR A 5 21.43 -17.06 -16.62
N VAL A 6 22.30 -16.45 -15.83
CA VAL A 6 23.52 -15.79 -16.27
C VAL A 6 24.68 -16.73 -16.01
N VAL A 7 25.44 -17.02 -17.06
CA VAL A 7 26.75 -17.67 -16.99
C VAL A 7 27.78 -16.58 -17.22
N THR A 8 28.68 -16.38 -16.27
CA THR A 8 29.78 -15.41 -16.37
C THR A 8 31.04 -16.10 -16.91
N ASP A 9 31.94 -15.34 -17.53
CA ASP A 9 33.17 -15.87 -18.17
C ASP A 9 34.12 -16.59 -17.18
N ASP A 10 33.93 -16.38 -15.87
CA ASP A 10 34.64 -17.08 -14.80
C ASP A 10 33.98 -18.42 -14.39
N GLY A 11 32.95 -18.85 -15.14
CA GLY A 11 32.22 -20.11 -14.97
C GLY A 11 31.18 -20.10 -13.85
N ARG A 12 30.82 -18.93 -13.29
CA ARG A 12 29.75 -18.83 -12.28
C ARG A 12 28.39 -18.78 -12.94
N VAL A 13 27.43 -19.48 -12.35
CA VAL A 13 26.04 -19.54 -12.82
C VAL A 13 25.13 -18.90 -11.78
N THR A 14 24.40 -17.86 -12.17
CA THR A 14 23.46 -17.13 -11.31
C THR A 14 22.07 -17.13 -11.94
N SER A 15 21.07 -17.60 -11.19
CA SER A 15 19.68 -17.64 -11.66
C SER A 15 18.80 -16.70 -10.85
N GLY A 16 17.98 -15.92 -11.53
CA GLY A 16 17.18 -14.89 -10.87
C GLY A 16 16.26 -14.12 -11.78
N LEU A 17 15.60 -13.13 -11.20
CA LEU A 17 14.67 -12.22 -11.88
C LEU A 17 15.41 -10.98 -12.32
N LEU A 18 15.27 -10.65 -13.61
CA LEU A 18 15.81 -9.43 -14.17
C LEU A 18 15.12 -8.23 -13.51
N ALA A 19 15.90 -7.40 -12.84
CA ALA A 19 15.44 -6.20 -12.15
C ALA A 19 15.55 -4.98 -13.06
N SER A 20 16.68 -4.87 -13.76
CA SER A 20 16.94 -3.84 -14.76
C SER A 20 18.01 -4.32 -15.74
N GLU A 21 17.98 -3.81 -16.96
CA GLU A 21 18.97 -4.12 -17.99
C GLU A 21 19.34 -2.85 -18.73
N THR A 22 20.64 -2.55 -18.80
CA THR A 22 21.20 -1.45 -19.59
C THR A 22 22.18 -2.00 -20.63
N ARG A 23 22.77 -1.12 -21.45
CA ARG A 23 23.77 -1.51 -22.45
C ARG A 23 25.04 -2.09 -21.84
N THR A 24 25.33 -1.78 -20.58
CA THR A 24 26.58 -2.16 -19.91
C THR A 24 26.37 -3.03 -18.69
N THR A 25 25.18 -3.01 -18.08
CA THR A 25 24.90 -3.72 -16.83
C THR A 25 23.60 -4.50 -16.87
N VAL A 26 23.60 -5.65 -16.19
CA VAL A 26 22.42 -6.45 -15.90
C VAL A 26 22.25 -6.51 -14.39
N GLU A 27 21.09 -6.10 -13.90
CA GLU A 27 20.73 -6.27 -12.49
C GLU A 27 19.69 -7.37 -12.35
N MET A 28 19.90 -8.25 -11.38
CA MET A 28 18.97 -9.34 -11.10
C MET A 28 18.86 -9.62 -9.60
N PHE A 29 17.69 -10.10 -9.19
CA PHE A 29 17.46 -10.64 -7.85
C PHE A 29 17.46 -12.16 -7.91
N ASP A 30 18.26 -12.81 -7.07
CA ASP A 30 18.17 -14.26 -6.92
C ASP A 30 16.91 -14.68 -6.14
N ALA A 31 16.69 -15.98 -6.00
CA ALA A 31 15.54 -16.54 -5.28
C ALA A 31 15.52 -16.17 -3.78
N GLU A 32 16.64 -15.71 -3.23
CA GLU A 32 16.79 -15.29 -1.83
C GLU A 32 16.58 -13.76 -1.68
N GLY A 33 16.28 -13.06 -2.79
CA GLY A 33 16.07 -11.62 -2.83
C GLY A 33 17.36 -10.81 -2.81
N LYS A 34 18.52 -11.44 -2.98
CA LYS A 34 19.81 -10.75 -3.01
C LYS A 34 20.03 -10.16 -4.40
N ARG A 35 20.44 -8.89 -4.41
CA ARG A 35 20.74 -8.14 -5.64
C ARG A 35 22.11 -8.51 -6.18
N HIS A 36 22.16 -8.87 -7.45
CA HIS A 36 23.37 -9.08 -8.24
C HIS A 36 23.43 -8.03 -9.34
N VAL A 37 24.55 -7.34 -9.46
CA VAL A 37 24.83 -6.38 -10.53
C VAL A 37 26.01 -6.93 -11.32
N LEU A 38 25.76 -7.31 -12.57
CA LEU A 38 26.73 -7.96 -13.45
C LEU A 38 27.05 -7.04 -14.63
N GLN A 39 28.32 -6.88 -14.95
CA GLN A 39 28.74 -6.17 -16.17
C GLN A 39 28.48 -7.06 -17.37
N ARG A 40 27.92 -6.52 -18.45
CA ARG A 40 27.63 -7.29 -19.68
C ARG A 40 28.88 -7.90 -20.30
N ASP A 41 30.02 -7.24 -20.13
CA ASP A 41 31.31 -7.69 -20.64
C ASP A 41 31.89 -8.88 -19.85
N GLU A 42 31.27 -9.25 -18.72
CA GLU A 42 31.62 -10.42 -17.89
C GLU A 42 30.62 -11.59 -18.07
N ILE A 43 29.62 -11.42 -18.94
CA ILE A 43 28.55 -12.40 -19.17
C ILE A 43 28.86 -13.20 -20.45
N GLU A 44 29.19 -14.47 -20.26
CA GLU A 44 29.40 -15.44 -21.34
C GLU A 44 28.08 -15.80 -22.02
N GLU A 45 27.04 -16.06 -21.21
CA GLU A 45 25.73 -16.49 -21.71
C GLU A 45 24.58 -16.00 -20.81
N LEU A 46 23.57 -15.36 -21.42
CA LEU A 46 22.34 -14.95 -20.75
C LEU A 46 21.17 -15.74 -21.33
N ILE A 47 20.73 -16.77 -20.61
CA ILE A 47 19.67 -17.67 -21.08
C ILE A 47 18.37 -17.36 -20.33
N ALA A 48 17.35 -16.92 -21.07
CA ALA A 48 16.00 -16.85 -20.55
C ALA A 48 15.43 -18.27 -20.42
N SER A 49 15.16 -18.72 -19.19
CA SER A 49 14.59 -20.03 -18.92
C SER A 49 13.18 -20.12 -19.57
N PRO A 50 12.87 -21.23 -20.26
CA PRO A 50 11.54 -21.47 -20.81
C PRO A 50 10.50 -21.78 -19.73
N LYS A 51 10.90 -21.95 -18.46
CA LYS A 51 9.99 -22.19 -17.33
C LYS A 51 9.51 -20.87 -16.71
N SER A 52 8.19 -20.72 -16.71
CA SER A 52 7.44 -19.69 -16.00
C SER A 52 7.65 -19.80 -14.49
N LEU A 53 7.59 -18.66 -13.78
CA LEU A 53 7.52 -18.54 -12.32
C LEU A 53 6.18 -19.04 -11.75
N MET A 54 5.72 -20.20 -12.20
CA MET A 54 4.68 -20.95 -11.50
C MET A 54 5.43 -21.91 -10.57
N PRO A 55 5.23 -21.84 -9.25
CA PRO A 55 5.68 -22.92 -8.37
C PRO A 55 5.08 -24.22 -8.88
N GLU A 56 5.91 -25.25 -9.09
CA GLU A 56 5.39 -26.56 -9.48
C GLU A 56 4.41 -27.04 -8.38
N GLY A 57 3.13 -27.17 -8.73
CA GLY A 57 2.06 -27.57 -7.80
C GLY A 57 1.03 -26.49 -7.45
N PHE A 58 1.20 -25.23 -7.88
CA PHE A 58 0.23 -24.15 -7.59
C PHE A 58 -1.10 -24.32 -8.34
N GLU A 59 -1.09 -24.91 -9.54
CA GLU A 59 -2.28 -25.23 -10.35
C GLU A 59 -3.22 -26.25 -9.69
N LYS A 60 -2.73 -27.02 -8.71
CA LYS A 60 -3.55 -28.01 -8.00
C LYS A 60 -4.30 -27.42 -6.80
N GLN A 61 -3.99 -26.17 -6.42
CA GLN A 61 -4.54 -25.51 -5.23
C GLN A 61 -5.24 -24.18 -5.54
N ALA A 62 -4.95 -23.56 -6.69
CA ALA A 62 -5.59 -22.32 -7.12
C ALA A 62 -6.83 -22.60 -7.97
N THR A 63 -7.93 -21.89 -7.70
CA THR A 63 -9.11 -21.93 -8.56
C THR A 63 -8.86 -21.11 -9.84
N PRO A 64 -9.63 -21.34 -10.93
CA PRO A 64 -9.56 -20.51 -12.12
C PRO A 64 -9.71 -19.00 -11.82
N ASP A 65 -10.53 -18.65 -10.82
CA ASP A 65 -10.73 -17.27 -10.38
C ASP A 65 -9.48 -16.71 -9.69
N ASP A 66 -8.77 -17.49 -8.88
CA ASP A 66 -7.50 -17.09 -8.26
C ASP A 66 -6.42 -16.79 -9.32
N LEU A 67 -6.41 -17.57 -10.41
CA LEU A 67 -5.51 -17.34 -11.53
C LEU A 67 -5.85 -16.07 -12.31
N VAL A 68 -7.14 -15.79 -12.52
CA VAL A 68 -7.60 -14.55 -13.16
C VAL A 68 -7.29 -13.33 -12.29
N ASN A 69 -7.57 -13.40 -10.99
CA ASN A 69 -7.24 -12.36 -10.03
C ASN A 69 -5.72 -12.11 -9.97
N LEU A 70 -4.90 -13.17 -10.07
CA LEU A 70 -3.45 -13.05 -10.14
C LEU A 70 -2.99 -12.43 -11.47
N LEU A 71 -3.56 -12.83 -12.60
CA LEU A 71 -3.25 -12.25 -13.92
C LEU A 71 -3.68 -10.78 -14.03
N GLU A 72 -4.83 -10.41 -13.46
CA GLU A 72 -5.32 -9.04 -13.35
C GLU A 72 -4.42 -8.20 -12.43
N PHE A 73 -4.04 -8.76 -11.27
CA PHE A 73 -3.05 -8.17 -10.36
C PHE A 73 -1.68 -7.96 -11.03
N LEU A 74 -1.24 -8.90 -11.87
CA LEU A 74 0.06 -8.85 -12.55
C LEU A 74 0.08 -7.91 -13.76
N THR A 75 -1.06 -7.69 -14.43
CA THR A 75 -1.19 -6.75 -15.56
C THR A 75 -1.36 -5.30 -15.10
N GLN A 76 -1.90 -5.06 -13.90
CA GLN A 76 -1.99 -3.72 -13.30
C GLN A 76 -0.65 -3.17 -12.77
N ARG A 77 0.39 -4.01 -12.62
CA ARG A 77 1.71 -3.66 -12.03
C ARG A 77 2.49 -2.52 -12.69
N GLY A 78 2.15 -2.11 -13.92
CA GLY A 78 2.78 -0.96 -14.55
C GLY A 78 2.23 0.38 -14.05
N ARG A 79 0.94 0.44 -13.73
CA ARG A 79 0.22 1.68 -13.40
C ARG A 79 -0.12 1.80 -11.92
N PHE A 80 -0.49 0.69 -11.25
CA PHE A 80 -0.87 0.72 -9.84
C PHE A 80 -0.01 -0.24 -9.02
N VAL A 81 0.59 0.28 -7.95
CA VAL A 81 1.47 -0.46 -7.04
C VAL A 81 0.91 -0.38 -5.62
N PRO A 82 0.22 -1.42 -5.13
CA PRO A 82 -0.22 -1.49 -3.74
C PRO A 82 0.99 -1.52 -2.78
N ILE A 83 0.94 -0.73 -1.72
CA ILE A 83 1.96 -0.77 -0.66
C ILE A 83 1.48 -1.66 0.50
N PRO A 84 2.22 -2.73 0.84
CA PRO A 84 1.88 -3.55 2.00
C PRO A 84 1.91 -2.75 3.31
N LEU A 85 0.86 -2.88 4.11
CA LEU A 85 0.77 -2.25 5.44
C LEU A 85 1.16 -3.21 6.59
N ASP A 86 1.43 -4.49 6.33
CA ASP A 86 1.60 -5.53 7.36
C ASP A 86 2.72 -5.21 8.37
N LYS A 87 3.77 -4.51 7.93
CA LYS A 87 4.90 -4.09 8.79
C LYS A 87 4.63 -2.84 9.62
N VAL A 88 3.60 -2.07 9.29
CA VAL A 88 3.31 -0.78 9.92
C VAL A 88 1.91 -0.68 10.53
N ALA A 89 1.07 -1.69 10.30
CA ALA A 89 -0.26 -1.77 10.89
C ALA A 89 -0.15 -1.72 12.43
N THR A 90 -1.03 -0.94 13.04
CA THR A 90 -0.95 -0.60 14.46
C THR A 90 -2.09 -1.23 15.26
N ILE A 91 -3.18 -1.60 14.58
CA ILE A 91 -4.35 -2.21 15.22
C ILE A 91 -4.96 -3.35 14.39
N VAL A 92 -5.69 -4.21 15.10
CA VAL A 92 -6.45 -5.34 14.57
C VAL A 92 -7.90 -4.89 14.40
N SER A 93 -8.39 -4.80 13.18
CA SER A 93 -9.71 -4.23 12.89
C SER A 93 -10.88 -5.19 13.13
N THR A 94 -10.61 -6.47 13.33
CA THR A 94 -11.58 -7.49 13.77
C THR A 94 -11.87 -7.45 15.28
N LYS A 95 -11.12 -6.63 16.02
CA LYS A 95 -11.36 -6.28 17.43
C LYS A 95 -11.79 -4.82 17.54
N GLY A 96 -12.38 -4.44 18.68
CA GLY A 96 -12.70 -3.04 18.91
C GLY A 96 -11.44 -2.19 18.95
N MET A 97 -11.49 -1.03 18.30
CA MET A 97 -10.30 -0.22 17.97
C MET A 97 -10.14 1.03 18.85
N PHE A 98 -11.14 1.41 19.65
CA PHE A 98 -11.18 2.72 20.31
C PHE A 98 -11.28 2.61 21.84
N HIS A 99 -12.37 2.07 22.37
CA HIS A 99 -12.59 2.01 23.82
C HIS A 99 -12.28 0.64 24.43
N SER A 100 -12.58 -0.45 23.71
CA SER A 100 -12.36 -1.80 24.19
C SER A 100 -12.14 -2.77 23.05
N ARG A 101 -11.17 -3.68 23.18
CA ARG A 101 -10.92 -4.77 22.22
C ARG A 101 -12.12 -5.70 22.06
N GLU A 102 -12.99 -5.79 23.06
CA GLU A 102 -14.17 -6.64 23.06
C GLU A 102 -15.34 -6.03 22.27
N SER A 103 -15.32 -4.72 22.04
CA SER A 103 -16.38 -4.00 21.34
C SER A 103 -16.59 -4.57 19.93
N THR A 104 -17.84 -4.88 19.60
CA THR A 104 -18.25 -5.39 18.29
C THR A 104 -18.60 -4.26 17.31
N VAL A 105 -19.05 -3.12 17.83
CA VAL A 105 -19.48 -1.96 17.03
C VAL A 105 -18.31 -1.09 16.56
N GLU A 106 -17.13 -1.23 17.17
CA GLU A 106 -15.92 -0.50 16.78
C GLU A 106 -15.09 -1.20 15.70
N ARG A 107 -15.50 -2.40 15.29
CA ARG A 107 -14.74 -3.25 14.36
C ARG A 107 -14.89 -2.73 12.93
N MET A 108 -13.90 -2.93 12.09
CA MET A 108 -13.99 -2.66 10.64
C MET A 108 -13.55 -3.91 9.91
N VAL A 109 -14.51 -4.73 9.48
CA VAL A 109 -14.29 -6.09 8.99
C VAL A 109 -14.90 -6.21 7.61
N PHE A 110 -14.06 -6.56 6.62
CA PHE A 110 -14.56 -6.98 5.32
C PHE A 110 -15.06 -8.41 5.39
N ALA A 111 -15.98 -8.79 4.48
CA ALA A 111 -16.43 -10.17 4.36
C ALA A 111 -15.26 -11.15 4.12
N ASP A 112 -14.23 -10.69 3.42
CA ASP A 112 -12.97 -11.36 3.17
C ASP A 112 -11.83 -10.34 2.98
N TRP A 113 -10.58 -10.79 3.11
CA TRP A 113 -9.38 -9.96 2.95
C TRP A 113 -8.75 -10.05 1.55
N SER A 114 -9.49 -10.53 0.55
CA SER A 114 -9.04 -10.49 -0.85
C SER A 114 -8.89 -9.04 -1.35
N PRO A 115 -8.17 -8.81 -2.47
CA PRO A 115 -8.03 -7.48 -3.04
C PRO A 115 -9.38 -6.79 -3.25
N LYS A 116 -9.41 -5.47 -3.11
CA LYS A 116 -10.60 -4.63 -3.31
C LYS A 116 -10.30 -3.55 -4.33
N SER A 117 -11.31 -3.09 -5.05
CA SER A 117 -11.12 -2.04 -6.06
C SER A 117 -12.08 -0.88 -5.84
N VAL A 118 -11.59 0.34 -6.05
CA VAL A 118 -12.43 1.54 -6.16
C VAL A 118 -12.23 2.14 -7.54
N GLY A 119 -13.19 1.90 -8.43
CA GLY A 119 -12.98 2.12 -9.86
C GLY A 119 -11.86 1.21 -10.38
N GLU A 120 -10.85 1.79 -11.02
CA GLU A 120 -9.69 1.05 -11.55
C GLU A 120 -8.55 0.87 -10.53
N VAL A 121 -8.67 1.47 -9.34
CA VAL A 121 -7.59 1.46 -8.34
C VAL A 121 -7.70 0.19 -7.47
N PRO A 122 -6.73 -0.74 -7.56
CA PRO A 122 -6.70 -1.91 -6.69
C PRO A 122 -6.17 -1.55 -5.30
N PHE A 123 -6.63 -2.23 -4.27
CA PHE A 123 -6.15 -2.15 -2.90
C PHE A 123 -5.89 -3.55 -2.37
N MET A 124 -4.67 -3.75 -1.86
CA MET A 124 -4.32 -4.97 -1.13
C MET A 124 -4.60 -4.77 0.34
N LEU A 125 -5.52 -5.57 0.88
CA LEU A 125 -5.79 -5.60 2.31
C LEU A 125 -4.80 -6.52 3.02
N VAL A 126 -4.49 -6.22 4.28
CA VAL A 126 -3.75 -7.14 5.13
C VAL A 126 -4.75 -8.07 5.82
N ASP A 127 -4.56 -9.39 5.68
CA ASP A 127 -5.33 -10.37 6.46
C ASP A 127 -4.82 -10.41 7.91
N PRO A 128 -5.63 -10.12 8.93
CA PRO A 128 -5.23 -10.18 10.35
C PRO A 128 -5.01 -11.60 10.90
N ASP A 129 -5.24 -12.66 10.11
CA ASP A 129 -5.21 -14.07 10.55
C ASP A 129 -6.13 -14.26 11.77
N GLY A 130 -7.42 -13.99 11.53
CA GLY A 130 -8.42 -13.82 12.58
C GLY A 130 -8.15 -12.54 13.37
N ASP A 131 -7.50 -12.67 14.54
CA ASP A 131 -7.19 -11.55 15.43
C ASP A 131 -5.70 -11.48 15.82
N ARG A 132 -4.84 -12.18 15.08
CA ARG A 132 -3.47 -12.51 15.50
C ARG A 132 -2.46 -11.43 15.20
N ARG A 133 -2.68 -10.63 14.15
CA ARG A 133 -1.79 -9.53 13.78
C ARG A 133 -2.54 -8.27 13.38
N PRO A 134 -1.97 -7.08 13.66
CA PRO A 134 -2.48 -5.83 13.12
C PRO A 134 -2.61 -5.87 11.60
N ASN A 135 -3.66 -5.24 11.09
CA ASN A 135 -3.96 -5.17 9.66
C ASN A 135 -4.34 -3.77 9.18
N VAL A 136 -4.51 -2.83 10.11
CA VAL A 136 -4.92 -1.46 9.83
C VAL A 136 -4.00 -0.49 10.55
N VAL A 137 -3.70 0.64 9.90
CA VAL A 137 -3.03 1.76 10.55
C VAL A 137 -4.10 2.64 11.20
N LEU A 138 -4.18 2.57 12.52
CA LEU A 138 -4.82 3.58 13.36
C LEU A 138 -3.72 4.46 13.96
N LEU A 139 -3.80 5.78 13.76
CA LEU A 139 -2.87 6.71 14.37
C LEU A 139 -3.40 7.26 15.70
N HIS A 140 -2.49 7.87 16.47
CA HIS A 140 -2.77 8.49 17.74
C HIS A 140 -4.03 9.37 17.72
N GLY A 141 -4.89 9.23 18.74
CA GLY A 141 -5.91 10.21 19.10
C GLY A 141 -6.01 10.33 20.62
N PRO A 142 -6.35 11.51 21.17
CA PRO A 142 -6.37 11.71 22.62
C PRO A 142 -7.55 11.03 23.35
N GLN A 143 -8.53 10.50 22.59
CA GLN A 143 -9.75 9.91 23.14
C GLN A 143 -9.72 8.38 23.06
N GLY A 144 -10.53 7.73 23.90
CA GLY A 144 -10.56 6.27 24.02
C GLY A 144 -9.41 5.73 24.86
N SER A 145 -9.28 4.40 24.92
CA SER A 145 -8.23 3.72 25.69
C SER A 145 -7.10 3.23 24.79
N LEU A 146 -7.39 2.93 23.52
CA LEU A 146 -6.44 2.37 22.55
C LEU A 146 -5.75 3.44 21.68
N PRO A 147 -6.46 4.43 21.08
CA PRO A 147 -5.84 5.44 20.24
C PRO A 147 -4.70 6.23 20.90
N PRO A 148 -4.73 6.58 22.21
CA PRO A 148 -3.62 7.29 22.84
C PRO A 148 -2.29 6.52 22.85
N GLN A 149 -2.32 5.20 22.66
CA GLN A 149 -1.15 4.32 22.61
C GLN A 149 -0.62 4.14 21.18
N MET A 150 -1.36 4.57 20.17
CA MET A 150 -0.98 4.42 18.77
C MET A 150 0.12 5.42 18.41
N PRO A 151 0.98 5.11 17.43
CA PRO A 151 2.02 6.04 17.01
C PRO A 151 1.42 7.28 16.37
N ARG A 152 2.18 8.39 16.41
CA ARG A 152 1.84 9.63 15.71
C ARG A 152 2.26 9.63 14.25
N ALA A 153 3.08 8.68 13.81
CA ALA A 153 3.46 8.52 12.42
C ALA A 153 3.82 7.07 12.12
N VAL A 154 3.61 6.65 10.87
CA VAL A 154 4.16 5.41 10.33
C VAL A 154 4.77 5.68 8.95
N THR A 155 5.75 4.86 8.54
CA THR A 155 6.52 5.08 7.31
C THR A 155 6.37 3.89 6.36
N LEU A 156 6.01 4.19 5.12
CA LEU A 156 5.81 3.26 4.03
C LEU A 156 6.93 3.40 3.00
N PRO A 157 7.66 2.32 2.65
CA PRO A 157 8.59 2.37 1.53
C PRO A 157 7.82 2.57 0.21
N CYS A 158 8.28 3.47 -0.66
CA CYS A 158 7.63 3.78 -1.92
C CYS A 158 8.56 3.55 -3.13
N ASN A 159 9.74 4.19 -3.13
CA ASN A 159 10.74 4.14 -4.19
C ASN A 159 10.18 4.29 -5.62
N THR A 160 9.17 5.15 -5.79
CA THR A 160 8.39 5.26 -7.03
C THR A 160 8.05 6.73 -7.30
N ALA A 161 8.16 7.18 -8.55
CA ALA A 161 7.56 8.46 -8.97
C ALA A 161 6.05 8.26 -9.12
N ALA A 162 5.26 8.99 -8.33
CA ALA A 162 3.82 8.79 -8.25
C ALA A 162 3.07 9.93 -8.95
N LYS A 163 2.09 9.58 -9.77
CA LYS A 163 1.07 10.52 -10.26
C LYS A 163 0.00 10.77 -9.21
N ALA A 164 -0.33 9.73 -8.43
CA ALA A 164 -1.26 9.83 -7.32
C ALA A 164 -0.97 8.77 -6.26
N ILE A 165 -1.31 9.08 -5.02
CA ILE A 165 -1.28 8.16 -3.88
C ILE A 165 -2.71 7.98 -3.43
N HIS A 166 -3.25 6.80 -3.67
CA HIS A 166 -4.62 6.43 -3.35
C HIS A 166 -4.69 5.81 -1.96
N LEU A 167 -5.69 6.22 -1.18
CA LEU A 167 -5.92 5.71 0.16
C LEU A 167 -7.34 5.15 0.29
N LEU A 168 -7.41 3.91 0.76
CA LEU A 168 -8.62 3.40 1.39
C LEU A 168 -8.59 3.84 2.86
N SER A 169 -9.20 4.98 3.13
CA SER A 169 -9.08 5.76 4.38
C SER A 169 -10.26 6.73 4.50
N GLY A 170 -9.99 8.03 4.72
CA GLY A 170 -10.98 9.11 4.81
C GLY A 170 -11.92 8.97 6.01
N VAL A 171 -11.55 8.15 7.00
CA VAL A 171 -12.35 7.96 8.20
C VAL A 171 -11.50 8.00 9.46
N SER A 172 -12.10 8.44 10.55
CA SER A 172 -11.43 8.54 11.85
C SER A 172 -12.41 8.26 13.00
N GLY A 173 -11.88 7.90 14.16
CA GLY A 173 -12.62 8.02 15.40
C GLY A 173 -12.78 9.50 15.78
N TRP A 174 -13.96 9.87 16.25
CA TRP A 174 -14.35 11.26 16.56
C TRP A 174 -14.21 12.20 15.36
N GLY A 175 -14.39 11.66 14.15
CA GLY A 175 -14.39 12.42 12.91
C GLY A 175 -15.66 13.26 12.75
N HIS A 176 -15.77 13.97 11.64
CA HIS A 176 -16.96 14.77 11.32
C HIS A 176 -18.22 13.88 11.27
N PRO A 177 -19.34 14.29 11.89
CA PRO A 177 -19.63 15.63 12.42
C PRO A 177 -19.34 15.82 13.94
N LEU A 178 -18.68 14.88 14.61
CA LEU A 178 -18.43 14.95 16.06
C LEU A 178 -17.22 15.82 16.42
N GLY A 179 -16.15 15.77 15.60
CA GLY A 179 -14.91 16.55 15.81
C GLY A 179 -14.94 17.96 15.20
N SER A 180 -13.82 18.69 15.32
CA SER A 180 -13.68 20.03 14.75
C SER A 180 -13.52 19.98 13.23
N GLU A 181 -14.51 20.48 12.50
CA GLU A 181 -14.46 20.60 11.04
C GLU A 181 -13.30 21.52 10.60
N GLY A 182 -12.67 21.17 9.47
CA GLY A 182 -11.54 21.90 8.90
C GLY A 182 -10.18 21.65 9.57
N SER A 183 -10.15 21.00 10.73
CA SER A 183 -8.90 20.60 11.40
C SER A 183 -8.16 19.51 10.63
N VAL A 184 -6.83 19.42 10.77
CA VAL A 184 -6.01 18.44 10.03
C VAL A 184 -5.96 17.13 10.81
N SER A 185 -6.50 16.06 10.22
CA SER A 185 -6.56 14.72 10.82
C SER A 185 -5.34 13.89 10.46
N LEU A 186 -4.95 13.89 9.19
CA LEU A 186 -3.84 13.13 8.64
C LEU A 186 -3.02 14.02 7.71
N ILE A 187 -1.70 13.91 7.74
CA ILE A 187 -0.80 14.48 6.75
C ILE A 187 -0.16 13.31 6.01
N VAL A 188 -0.26 13.31 4.68
CA VAL A 188 0.52 12.41 3.84
C VAL A 188 1.79 13.17 3.46
N ARG A 189 2.90 12.82 4.12
CA ARG A 189 4.20 13.44 3.88
C ARG A 189 5.03 12.59 2.93
N LEU A 190 5.47 13.19 1.84
CA LEU A 190 6.32 12.58 0.84
C LEU A 190 7.77 12.94 1.15
N HIS A 191 8.64 11.94 1.22
CA HIS A 191 10.08 12.15 1.30
C HIS A 191 10.68 11.72 -0.04
N TYR A 192 11.25 12.67 -0.77
CA TYR A 192 11.80 12.46 -2.08
C TYR A 192 13.25 11.96 -2.01
N ALA A 193 13.70 11.25 -3.04
CA ALA A 193 15.05 10.71 -3.14
C ALA A 193 16.15 11.80 -3.20
N ASP A 194 15.78 13.04 -3.54
CA ASP A 194 16.67 14.21 -3.53
C ASP A 194 16.78 14.88 -2.13
N GLY A 195 16.07 14.37 -1.13
CA GLY A 195 16.08 14.86 0.25
C GLY A 195 15.01 15.90 0.56
N GLU A 196 14.26 16.38 -0.43
CA GLU A 196 13.14 17.30 -0.23
C GLU A 196 11.90 16.59 0.35
N THR A 197 11.00 17.36 0.95
CA THR A 197 9.75 16.84 1.53
C THR A 197 8.53 17.65 1.12
N GLU A 198 7.38 17.00 1.01
CA GLU A 198 6.10 17.62 0.67
C GLU A 198 4.98 17.10 1.56
N ASP A 199 4.11 17.99 2.04
CA ASP A 199 3.03 17.67 2.98
C ASP A 199 1.65 17.90 2.36
N HIS A 200 0.84 16.84 2.27
CA HIS A 200 -0.57 16.95 1.93
C HIS A 200 -1.44 16.82 3.18
N ALA A 201 -2.03 17.94 3.62
CA ALA A 201 -2.89 17.99 4.79
C ALA A 201 -4.34 17.56 4.47
N LEU A 202 -4.79 16.48 5.09
CA LEU A 202 -6.14 15.92 4.94
C LEU A 202 -7.01 16.32 6.14
N LYS A 203 -8.09 17.03 5.85
CA LYS A 203 -8.90 17.74 6.85
C LYS A 203 -10.16 16.98 7.26
N ASN A 204 -10.51 17.04 8.54
CA ASN A 204 -11.77 16.59 9.08
C ASN A 204 -12.96 17.37 8.49
N GLY A 205 -14.03 16.69 8.09
CA GLY A 205 -15.19 17.28 7.41
C GLY A 205 -14.98 17.62 5.93
N VAL A 206 -13.74 17.53 5.43
CA VAL A 206 -13.41 17.75 4.01
C VAL A 206 -13.02 16.43 3.35
N HIS A 207 -12.01 15.77 3.92
CA HIS A 207 -11.48 14.48 3.49
C HIS A 207 -11.89 13.36 4.44
N PHE A 208 -11.95 13.66 5.74
CA PHE A 208 -12.22 12.70 6.81
C PHE A 208 -13.63 12.85 7.38
N ALA A 209 -14.28 11.72 7.66
CA ALA A 209 -15.54 11.64 8.38
C ALA A 209 -15.46 10.61 9.51
N ASP A 210 -16.43 10.59 10.41
CA ASP A 210 -16.48 9.53 11.44
C ASP A 210 -16.78 8.17 10.80
N TYR A 211 -16.10 7.11 11.26
CA TYR A 211 -16.24 5.77 10.71
C TYR A 211 -17.56 5.07 11.06
N ILE A 212 -18.22 5.42 12.17
CA ILE A 212 -19.33 4.64 12.76
C ILE A 212 -20.60 4.57 11.91
N ARG A 213 -20.74 5.48 10.95
CA ARG A 213 -21.91 5.57 10.06
C ARG A 213 -21.54 6.31 8.79
N ARG A 214 -22.33 6.16 7.75
CA ARG A 214 -22.16 6.94 6.51
C ARG A 214 -22.36 8.44 6.77
N VAL A 215 -21.34 9.22 6.42
CA VAL A 215 -21.33 10.68 6.43
C VAL A 215 -20.53 11.12 5.22
N ASP A 216 -21.13 11.93 4.35
CA ASP A 216 -20.47 12.41 3.14
C ASP A 216 -19.69 13.69 3.40
N VAL A 217 -18.47 13.74 2.86
CA VAL A 217 -17.57 14.89 2.88
C VAL A 217 -17.04 15.15 1.47
N PRO A 218 -16.71 16.41 1.09
CA PRO A 218 -16.49 16.80 -0.30
C PRO A 218 -15.32 16.12 -1.04
N GLU A 219 -14.19 15.88 -0.38
CA GLU A 219 -12.92 15.48 -1.02
C GLU A 219 -12.55 14.02 -0.77
N SER A 220 -13.51 13.21 -0.31
CA SER A 220 -13.40 11.76 -0.32
C SER A 220 -14.74 11.13 -0.69
N LYS A 221 -14.71 9.91 -1.21
CA LYS A 221 -15.90 9.18 -1.67
C LYS A 221 -16.15 7.98 -0.78
N PHE A 222 -17.40 7.67 -0.47
CA PHE A 222 -17.74 6.40 0.16
C PHE A 222 -17.22 5.23 -0.71
N ALA A 223 -16.57 4.25 -0.10
CA ALA A 223 -15.97 3.11 -0.81
C ALA A 223 -16.65 1.79 -0.45
N PHE A 224 -16.69 1.42 0.84
CA PHE A 224 -17.32 0.17 1.29
C PHE A 224 -18.11 0.35 2.58
N ASP A 225 -19.17 -0.45 2.71
CA ASP A 225 -19.91 -0.66 3.96
C ASP A 225 -19.32 -1.87 4.69
N LEU A 226 -18.96 -1.68 5.95
CA LEU A 226 -18.40 -2.69 6.83
C LEU A 226 -19.37 -2.94 7.98
N ASP A 227 -20.59 -3.38 7.62
CA ASP A 227 -21.70 -3.64 8.54
C ASP A 227 -22.15 -2.34 9.24
N GLY A 228 -22.53 -1.35 8.41
CA GLY A 228 -22.99 -0.02 8.83
C GLY A 228 -21.86 0.99 9.11
N ARG A 229 -20.61 0.54 9.23
CA ARG A 229 -19.42 1.40 9.32
C ARG A 229 -18.92 1.73 7.93
N GLN A 230 -18.45 2.95 7.73
CA GLN A 230 -17.92 3.38 6.43
C GLN A 230 -16.40 3.25 6.39
N ILE A 231 -15.89 2.94 5.19
CA ILE A 231 -14.53 3.30 4.77
C ILE A 231 -14.65 4.09 3.47
N ARG A 232 -13.78 5.10 3.31
CA ARG A 232 -13.82 6.03 2.19
C ARG A 232 -12.58 5.88 1.32
N TYR A 233 -12.65 6.47 0.14
CA TYR A 233 -11.59 6.53 -0.84
C TYR A 233 -11.24 7.99 -1.10
N LEU A 234 -9.94 8.28 -1.14
CA LEU A 234 -9.40 9.56 -1.59
C LEU A 234 -8.01 9.35 -2.20
N SER A 235 -7.48 10.40 -2.81
CA SER A 235 -6.14 10.40 -3.38
C SER A 235 -5.46 11.74 -3.12
N VAL A 236 -4.15 11.70 -2.90
CA VAL A 236 -3.29 12.89 -2.95
C VAL A 236 -2.45 12.85 -4.22
N GLN A 237 -2.19 14.02 -4.80
CA GLN A 237 -1.40 14.17 -6.02
C GLN A 237 -0.12 14.89 -5.63
N PRO A 238 1.06 14.27 -5.79
CA PRO A 238 2.33 14.95 -5.61
C PRO A 238 2.42 16.19 -6.50
N GLU A 239 2.99 17.27 -6.00
CA GLU A 239 3.28 18.50 -6.75
C GLU A 239 4.48 18.33 -7.70
N ARG A 240 5.23 17.24 -7.54
CA ARG A 240 6.48 16.96 -8.24
C ARG A 240 6.49 15.54 -8.81
N ASP A 241 7.09 15.40 -9.99
CA ASP A 241 7.26 14.10 -10.67
C ASP A 241 8.51 13.32 -10.19
N ALA A 242 9.07 13.70 -9.04
CA ALA A 242 10.29 13.12 -8.48
C ALA A 242 10.01 11.76 -7.82
N VAL A 243 11.04 10.91 -7.75
CA VAL A 243 10.95 9.62 -7.05
C VAL A 243 10.72 9.86 -5.56
N ILE A 244 9.61 9.34 -5.05
CA ILE A 244 9.30 9.32 -3.63
C ILE A 244 10.01 8.12 -3.01
N GLU A 245 10.97 8.36 -2.12
CA GLU A 245 11.69 7.30 -1.41
C GLU A 245 10.75 6.59 -0.43
N ARG A 246 10.03 7.37 0.39
CA ARG A 246 9.09 6.88 1.40
C ARG A 246 7.93 7.84 1.61
N ILE A 247 6.79 7.30 2.04
CA ILE A 247 5.60 8.05 2.43
C ILE A 247 5.44 7.93 3.93
N GLU A 248 5.25 9.04 4.63
CA GLU A 248 4.98 9.07 6.06
C GLU A 248 3.52 9.48 6.29
N LEU A 249 2.77 8.64 6.97
CA LEU A 249 1.40 8.93 7.39
C LEU A 249 1.46 9.55 8.78
N VAL A 250 1.34 10.88 8.86
CA VAL A 250 1.57 11.66 10.09
C VAL A 250 0.24 12.12 10.67
N LYS A 251 0.03 11.88 11.97
CA LYS A 251 -1.11 12.37 12.72
C LYS A 251 -1.09 13.89 12.78
N GLY A 252 -2.15 14.53 12.28
CA GLY A 252 -2.32 15.98 12.40
C GLY A 252 -2.52 16.44 13.85
N PRO A 253 -2.57 17.76 14.12
CA PRO A 253 -2.69 18.30 15.47
C PRO A 253 -4.09 18.14 16.09
N ASP A 254 -5.10 17.66 15.35
CA ASP A 254 -6.47 17.55 15.83
C ASP A 254 -6.70 16.39 16.84
N GLN A 255 -7.94 16.28 17.33
CA GLN A 255 -8.34 15.25 18.30
C GLN A 255 -8.90 13.96 17.67
N THR A 256 -8.92 13.85 16.34
CA THR A 256 -9.42 12.64 15.67
C THR A 256 -8.41 11.50 15.80
N ALA A 257 -8.82 10.28 15.49
CA ALA A 257 -7.93 9.12 15.37
C ALA A 257 -8.08 8.53 13.96
N PRO A 258 -7.26 8.95 12.98
CA PRO A 258 -7.43 8.58 11.57
C PRO A 258 -7.05 7.12 11.32
N ILE A 259 -7.79 6.51 10.38
CA ILE A 259 -7.65 5.12 9.97
C ILE A 259 -7.20 5.07 8.50
N VAL A 260 -6.17 4.27 8.23
CA VAL A 260 -5.74 3.91 6.86
C VAL A 260 -5.77 2.38 6.73
N MET A 261 -6.64 1.90 5.85
CA MET A 261 -6.89 0.48 5.59
C MET A 261 -5.96 -0.08 4.52
N ALA A 262 -5.68 0.68 3.47
CA ALA A 262 -4.78 0.29 2.39
C ALA A 262 -4.28 1.53 1.63
N VAL A 263 -3.12 1.40 0.99
CA VAL A 263 -2.49 2.44 0.16
C VAL A 263 -2.05 1.84 -1.17
N THR A 264 -2.29 2.57 -2.26
CA THR A 264 -1.87 2.19 -3.62
C THR A 264 -1.30 3.39 -4.34
N ILE A 265 -0.17 3.20 -5.01
CA ILE A 265 0.51 4.23 -5.81
C ILE A 265 0.08 4.11 -7.26
N GLU A 266 -0.40 5.20 -7.86
CA GLU A 266 -0.45 5.34 -9.32
C GLU A 266 0.90 5.83 -9.79
N THR A 267 1.61 5.05 -10.60
CA THR A 267 2.91 5.43 -11.14
C THR A 267 2.75 6.60 -12.11
N ALA A 268 3.68 7.56 -12.07
CA ALA A 268 3.88 8.47 -13.18
C ALA A 268 4.48 7.64 -14.31
N GLY A 269 3.67 7.27 -15.31
CA GLY A 269 4.14 6.41 -16.41
C GLY A 269 5.40 6.94 -17.08
N GLU A 270 6.23 6.05 -17.63
CA GLU A 270 7.34 6.47 -18.49
C GLU A 270 6.80 7.36 -19.60
N ASN A 271 7.34 8.56 -19.75
CA ASN A 271 7.26 9.28 -21.01
C ASN A 271 7.87 8.36 -22.07
N GLN A 272 7.02 7.69 -22.84
CA GLN A 272 7.38 7.07 -24.11
C GLN A 272 7.93 8.19 -24.98
N HIS A 273 9.26 8.36 -24.98
CA HIS A 273 9.91 9.14 -26.00
C HIS A 273 9.82 8.34 -27.31
N PRO A 274 9.35 8.97 -28.40
CA PRO A 274 9.25 8.32 -29.71
C PRO A 274 10.61 7.91 -30.28
#